data_AF-A0A8H6RRT3-F1
#
_entry.id   AF-A0A8H6RRT3-F1
#
_cell.length_a   1.000
_cell.length_b   1.000
_cell.length_c   1.000
_cell.angle_alpha   90.00
_cell.angle_beta   90.00
_cell.angle_gamma   90.00
#
_symmetry.space_group_name_H-M   'P 1'
#
loop_
_entity.id
_entity.type
_entity.pdbx_description
1 polymer ?
#
loop_
_entity_poly.entity_id
_entity_poly.type
_entity_poly.pdbx_seq_one_letter_code
_entity_poly.pdbx_strand_id
1 'polypeptide(L)'
;MKPQLYQLLVALFASLGSFLFGYDLGVIGRAVASDAFVSTFNKPSTDEIGAVVSVFTGGAFFGAGIAGATANFLGRRKTILMGALIFCLGGGLQTGAQTLAYLYSGRAIAGLGVGVLVMIIPLYQAEIAHPAIRGRLTGLQQVFIGLGATTAAYCAYGTTSHFASTDNKQWQVPLGIQTIPAGILAAMILLFPESPRWLEDYGRSELALRTLA
;
A
#
# COMPACT_ATOMS: atom_id res chain seq x y z
N MET A 1 10.72 -7.13 24.90
CA MET A 1 9.65 -6.11 24.94
C MET A 1 8.43 -6.74 25.56
N LYS A 2 7.55 -6.00 26.27
CA LYS A 2 6.27 -6.60 26.71
C LYS A 2 5.55 -7.16 25.46
N PRO A 3 5.08 -8.42 25.46
CA PRO A 3 4.52 -9.07 24.26
C PRO A 3 3.34 -8.28 23.67
N GLN A 4 2.60 -7.57 24.51
CA GLN A 4 1.51 -6.67 24.11
C GLN A 4 1.99 -5.43 23.32
N LEU A 5 3.15 -4.85 23.68
CA LEU A 5 3.71 -3.68 22.98
C LEU A 5 4.27 -4.08 21.61
N TYR A 6 4.86 -5.28 21.53
CA TYR A 6 5.35 -5.84 20.28
C TYR A 6 4.19 -6.15 19.31
N GLN A 7 3.11 -6.76 19.80
CA GLN A 7 1.89 -6.98 19.01
C GLN A 7 1.22 -5.68 18.56
N LEU A 8 1.22 -4.64 19.41
CA LEU A 8 0.71 -3.31 19.07
C LEU A 8 1.55 -2.65 17.96
N LEU A 9 2.88 -2.75 18.02
CA LEU A 9 3.78 -2.22 16.99
C LEU A 9 3.60 -2.93 15.64
N VAL A 10 3.43 -4.27 15.67
CA VAL A 10 3.11 -5.06 14.48
C VAL A 10 1.77 -4.63 13.88
N ALA A 11 0.77 -4.40 14.73
CA ALA A 11 -0.54 -3.92 14.30
C ALA A 11 -0.51 -2.51 13.71
N LEU A 12 0.23 -1.59 14.32
CA LEU A 12 0.40 -0.23 13.80
C LEU A 12 1.11 -0.26 12.43
N PHE A 13 2.10 -1.14 12.30
CA PHE A 13 2.81 -1.37 11.04
C PHE A 13 1.92 -1.99 9.96
N ALA A 14 1.11 -2.99 10.30
CA ALA A 14 0.11 -3.55 9.41
C ALA A 14 -0.89 -2.47 8.96
N SER A 15 -1.26 -1.57 9.88
CA SER A 15 -2.16 -0.46 9.60
C SER A 15 -1.57 0.58 8.65
N LEU A 16 -0.24 0.73 8.56
CA LEU A 16 0.43 1.59 7.56
C LEU A 16 0.19 1.09 6.12
N GLY A 17 0.13 -0.22 5.88
CA GLY A 17 -0.20 -0.72 4.54
C GLY A 17 -1.67 -0.55 4.19
N SER A 18 -2.55 -0.65 5.18
CA SER A 18 -3.96 -0.26 5.05
C SER A 18 -4.11 1.25 4.76
N PHE A 19 -3.29 2.09 5.39
CA PHE A 19 -3.22 3.52 5.10
C PHE A 19 -2.77 3.80 3.67
N LEU A 20 -1.73 3.12 3.18
CA LEU A 20 -1.27 3.20 1.79
C LEU A 20 -2.37 2.87 0.78
N PHE A 21 -3.12 1.80 1.04
CA PHE A 21 -4.26 1.42 0.21
C PHE A 21 -5.35 2.51 0.20
N GLY A 22 -5.71 3.02 1.39
CA GLY A 22 -6.66 4.12 1.50
C GLY A 22 -6.17 5.41 0.82
N TYR A 23 -4.88 5.70 0.92
CA TYR A 23 -4.27 6.86 0.28
C TYR A 23 -4.35 6.78 -1.25
N ASP A 24 -4.02 5.63 -1.86
CA ASP A 24 -4.09 5.47 -3.32
C ASP A 24 -5.53 5.64 -3.84
N LEU A 25 -6.51 5.06 -3.13
CA LEU A 25 -7.93 5.22 -3.44
C LEU A 25 -8.40 6.67 -3.37
N GLY A 26 -7.94 7.43 -2.36
CA GLY A 26 -8.32 8.83 -2.19
C GLY A 26 -7.61 9.77 -3.17
N VAL A 27 -6.34 9.51 -3.48
CA VAL A 27 -5.51 10.40 -4.30
C VAL A 27 -5.91 10.34 -5.76
N ILE A 28 -6.26 9.15 -6.28
CA ILE A 28 -6.56 9.00 -7.71
C ILE A 28 -7.82 9.78 -8.10
N GLY A 29 -8.86 9.76 -7.26
CA GLY A 29 -10.10 10.47 -7.51
C GLY A 29 -9.94 11.99 -7.58
N ARG A 30 -8.94 12.55 -6.89
CA ARG A 30 -8.61 13.97 -6.93
C ARG A 30 -7.59 14.31 -8.02
N ALA A 31 -6.63 13.41 -8.26
CA ALA A 31 -5.60 13.58 -9.28
C ALA A 31 -6.21 13.61 -10.70
N VAL A 32 -7.14 12.70 -11.01
CA VAL A 32 -7.81 12.67 -12.33
C VAL A 32 -8.78 13.85 -12.54
N ALA A 33 -9.21 14.51 -11.47
CA ALA A 33 -10.08 15.68 -11.52
C ALA A 33 -9.32 17.01 -11.57
N SER A 34 -7.98 17.00 -11.52
CA SER A 34 -7.15 18.22 -11.55
C SER A 34 -7.01 18.76 -12.98
N ASP A 35 -7.19 20.07 -13.16
CA ASP A 35 -7.01 20.76 -14.45
C ASP A 35 -5.60 20.57 -15.03
N ALA A 36 -4.58 20.47 -14.18
CA ALA A 36 -3.20 20.20 -14.59
C ALA A 36 -3.05 18.79 -15.19
N PHE A 37 -3.75 17.80 -14.64
CA PHE A 37 -3.78 16.44 -15.17
C PHE A 37 -4.47 16.42 -16.54
N VAL A 38 -5.61 17.09 -16.65
CA VAL A 38 -6.38 17.22 -17.90
C VAL A 38 -5.57 17.93 -18.99
N SER A 39 -4.79 18.97 -18.65
CA SER A 39 -3.97 19.67 -19.63
C SER A 39 -2.72 18.87 -20.05
N THR A 40 -2.09 18.16 -19.12
CA THR A 40 -0.89 17.34 -19.39
C THR A 40 -1.20 16.15 -20.31
N PHE A 41 -2.37 15.54 -20.14
CA PHE A 41 -2.78 14.36 -20.89
C PHE A 41 -3.74 14.67 -22.05
N ASN A 42 -3.75 15.90 -22.56
CA ASN A 42 -4.55 16.32 -23.72
C ASN A 42 -6.06 16.02 -23.60
N LYS A 43 -6.66 16.29 -22.44
CA LYS A 43 -8.08 16.04 -22.13
C LYS A 43 -8.46 14.56 -22.34
N PRO A 44 -8.02 13.66 -21.46
CA PRO A 44 -8.34 12.25 -21.59
C PRO A 44 -9.85 12.01 -21.57
N SER A 45 -10.31 11.08 -22.41
CA SER A 45 -11.72 10.66 -22.45
C SER A 45 -12.15 10.02 -21.12
N THR A 46 -13.44 10.00 -20.84
CA THR A 46 -14.00 9.30 -19.67
C THR A 46 -13.56 7.82 -19.63
N ASP A 47 -13.42 7.19 -20.80
CA ASP A 47 -12.93 5.82 -20.93
C ASP A 47 -11.46 5.68 -20.51
N GLU A 48 -10.62 6.66 -20.82
CA GLU A 48 -9.19 6.64 -20.49
C GLU A 48 -8.97 6.84 -18.99
N ILE A 49 -9.75 7.74 -18.36
CA ILE A 49 -9.75 7.93 -16.91
C ILE A 49 -10.23 6.65 -16.21
N GLY A 50 -11.32 6.04 -16.71
CA GLY A 50 -11.82 4.76 -16.23
C GLY A 50 -10.78 3.64 -16.35
N ALA A 51 -10.01 3.63 -17.45
CA ALA A 51 -8.91 2.70 -17.64
C ALA A 51 -7.79 2.90 -16.61
N VAL A 52 -7.45 4.14 -16.22
CA VAL A 52 -6.39 4.41 -15.21
C VAL A 52 -6.74 3.75 -13.88
N VAL A 53 -8.00 3.88 -13.46
CA VAL A 53 -8.51 3.27 -12.22
C VAL A 53 -8.63 1.74 -12.35
N SER A 54 -9.09 1.26 -13.51
CA SER A 54 -9.31 -0.18 -13.76
C SER A 54 -7.99 -0.97 -13.85
N VAL A 55 -6.95 -0.39 -14.45
CA VAL A 55 -5.63 -1.02 -14.58
C VAL A 55 -4.98 -1.25 -13.21
N PHE A 56 -5.17 -0.32 -12.27
CA PHE A 56 -4.73 -0.50 -10.88
C PHE A 56 -5.45 -1.68 -10.22
N THR A 57 -6.77 -1.75 -10.34
CA THR A 57 -7.58 -2.85 -9.79
C THR A 57 -7.23 -4.20 -10.44
N GLY A 58 -6.98 -4.21 -11.76
CA GLY A 58 -6.50 -5.38 -12.48
C GLY A 58 -5.14 -5.84 -11.98
N GLY A 59 -4.20 -4.91 -11.78
CA GLY A 59 -2.91 -5.21 -11.15
C GLY A 59 -3.09 -5.79 -9.74
N ALA A 60 -3.99 -5.23 -8.95
CA ALA A 60 -4.29 -5.73 -7.60
C ALA A 60 -4.87 -7.14 -7.61
N PHE A 61 -5.70 -7.50 -8.60
CA PHE A 61 -6.23 -8.85 -8.76
C PHE A 61 -5.10 -9.88 -8.97
N PHE A 62 -4.19 -9.62 -9.92
CA PHE A 62 -3.04 -10.50 -10.14
C PHE A 62 -2.09 -10.53 -8.95
N GLY A 63 -1.88 -9.37 -8.30
CA GLY A 63 -1.06 -9.25 -7.11
C GLY A 63 -1.59 -10.10 -5.96
N ALA A 64 -2.89 -10.03 -5.69
CA ALA A 64 -3.55 -10.86 -4.67
C ALA A 64 -3.49 -12.36 -4.99
N GLY A 65 -3.63 -12.75 -6.27
CA GLY A 65 -3.49 -14.15 -6.69
C GLY A 65 -2.08 -14.71 -6.43
N ILE A 66 -1.04 -13.93 -6.74
CA ILE A 66 0.37 -14.34 -6.56
C ILE A 66 0.79 -14.29 -5.07
N ALA A 67 0.17 -13.40 -4.30
CA ALA A 67 0.52 -13.17 -2.89
C ALA A 67 0.38 -14.44 -2.04
N GLY A 68 -0.66 -15.24 -2.24
CA GLY A 68 -0.87 -16.48 -1.50
C GLY A 68 0.26 -17.49 -1.69
N ALA A 69 0.66 -17.74 -2.95
CA ALA A 69 1.77 -18.63 -3.26
C ALA A 69 3.11 -18.09 -2.73
N THR A 70 3.34 -16.79 -2.92
CA THR A 70 4.57 -16.11 -2.49
C THR A 70 4.73 -16.13 -0.98
N ALA A 71 3.65 -15.89 -0.22
CA ALA A 71 3.67 -15.87 1.24
C ALA A 71 3.89 -17.25 1.86
N ASN A 72 3.47 -18.33 1.18
CA ASN A 72 3.72 -19.69 1.63
C ASN A 72 5.17 -20.12 1.35
N PHE A 73 5.75 -19.72 0.22
CA PHE A 73 7.11 -20.09 -0.15
C PHE A 73 8.20 -19.22 0.49
N LEU A 74 8.06 -17.89 0.42
CA LEU A 74 9.08 -16.94 0.89
C LEU A 74 8.87 -16.47 2.33
N GLY A 75 7.71 -16.73 2.91
CA GLY A 75 7.30 -16.14 4.19
C GLY A 75 6.55 -14.82 4.02
N ARG A 76 5.88 -14.40 5.08
CA ARG A 76 5.02 -13.21 5.08
C ARG A 76 5.86 -11.94 5.03
N ARG A 77 6.95 -11.88 5.79
CA ARG A 77 7.85 -10.72 5.87
C ARG A 77 8.46 -10.35 4.52
N LYS A 78 9.04 -11.34 3.82
CA LYS A 78 9.65 -11.12 2.51
C LYS A 78 8.62 -10.75 1.46
N THR A 79 7.43 -11.32 1.54
CA THR A 79 6.32 -11.00 0.62
C THR A 79 5.84 -9.56 0.81
N ILE A 80 5.72 -9.08 2.06
CA ILE A 80 5.41 -7.68 2.36
C ILE A 80 6.51 -6.75 1.84
N LEU A 81 7.79 -7.09 2.05
CA LEU A 81 8.92 -6.31 1.54
C LEU A 81 8.88 -6.19 0.01
N MET A 82 8.68 -7.31 -0.71
CA MET A 82 8.57 -7.31 -2.16
C MET A 82 7.39 -6.46 -2.63
N GLY A 83 6.21 -6.62 -2.01
CA GLY A 83 5.03 -5.83 -2.34
C GLY A 83 5.25 -4.33 -2.14
N ALA A 84 5.91 -3.94 -1.05
CA ALA A 84 6.24 -2.55 -0.76
C ALA A 84 7.24 -1.96 -1.76
N LEU A 85 8.28 -2.71 -2.15
CA LEU A 85 9.24 -2.27 -3.17
C LEU A 85 8.59 -2.11 -4.54
N ILE A 86 7.75 -3.08 -4.95
CA ILE A 86 6.99 -3.01 -6.21
C ILE A 86 6.07 -1.78 -6.18
N PHE A 87 5.41 -1.52 -5.05
CA PHE A 87 4.57 -0.34 -4.91
C PHE A 87 5.37 0.97 -4.99
N CYS A 88 6.55 1.06 -4.35
CA CYS A 88 7.43 2.22 -4.46
C CYS A 88 7.88 2.46 -5.91
N LEU A 89 8.21 1.41 -6.65
CA LEU A 89 8.56 1.52 -8.08
C LEU A 89 7.38 2.02 -8.90
N GLY A 90 6.18 1.49 -8.66
CA GLY A 90 4.96 1.94 -9.32
C GLY A 90 4.62 3.41 -8.99
N GLY A 91 4.74 3.81 -7.73
CA GLY A 91 4.53 5.20 -7.29
C GLY A 91 5.55 6.18 -7.88
N GLY A 92 6.82 5.77 -7.95
CA GLY A 92 7.88 6.55 -8.60
C GLY A 92 7.63 6.75 -10.10
N LEU A 93 7.23 5.68 -10.80
CA LEU A 93 6.88 5.74 -12.23
C LEU A 93 5.68 6.64 -12.49
N GLN A 94 4.67 6.60 -11.62
CA GLN A 94 3.50 7.49 -11.73
C GLN A 94 3.87 8.95 -11.49
N THR A 95 4.73 9.22 -10.50
CA THR A 95 5.18 10.59 -10.18
C THR A 95 5.96 11.21 -11.33
N GLY A 96 6.75 10.40 -12.06
CA GLY A 96 7.53 10.84 -13.22
C GLY A 96 6.81 10.71 -14.56
N ALA A 97 5.51 10.38 -14.59
CA ALA A 97 4.82 10.07 -15.85
C ALA A 97 4.74 11.29 -16.78
N GLN A 98 5.21 11.14 -18.02
CA GLN A 98 5.12 12.18 -19.07
C GLN A 98 4.03 11.85 -20.11
N THR A 99 3.52 10.62 -20.12
CA THR A 99 2.50 10.14 -21.05
C THR A 99 1.51 9.20 -20.34
N LEU A 100 0.29 9.06 -20.88
CA LEU A 100 -0.73 8.16 -20.31
C LEU A 100 -0.25 6.71 -20.24
N ALA A 101 0.54 6.24 -21.21
CA ALA A 101 1.12 4.90 -21.20
C ALA A 101 2.06 4.67 -19.99
N TYR A 102 2.86 5.68 -19.62
CA TYR A 102 3.69 5.64 -18.42
C TYR A 102 2.85 5.62 -17.14
N LEU A 103 1.72 6.33 -17.12
CA LEU A 103 0.79 6.30 -16.00
C LEU A 103 0.13 4.93 -15.86
N TYR A 104 -0.31 4.31 -16.96
CA TYR A 104 -0.90 2.98 -16.97
C TYR A 104 0.07 1.91 -16.47
N SER A 105 1.32 1.93 -16.93
CA SER A 105 2.33 0.97 -16.47
C SER A 105 2.66 1.16 -14.99
N GLY A 106 2.82 2.40 -14.53
CA GLY A 106 3.02 2.72 -13.12
C GLY A 106 1.84 2.28 -12.24
N ARG A 107 0.60 2.40 -12.74
CA ARG A 107 -0.63 1.95 -12.07
C ARG A 107 -0.74 0.42 -12.01
N ALA A 108 -0.38 -0.27 -13.09
CA ALA A 108 -0.35 -1.73 -13.09
C ALA A 108 0.66 -2.28 -12.08
N ILE A 109 1.87 -1.71 -12.05
CA ILE A 109 2.94 -2.11 -11.13
C ILE A 109 2.56 -1.77 -9.68
N ALA A 110 2.07 -0.56 -9.41
CA ALA A 110 1.59 -0.20 -8.08
C ALA A 110 0.43 -1.10 -7.64
N GLY A 111 -0.51 -1.40 -8.53
CA GLY A 111 -1.61 -2.32 -8.29
C GLY A 111 -1.13 -3.71 -7.87
N LEU A 112 -0.15 -4.28 -8.58
CA LEU A 112 0.47 -5.56 -8.21
C LEU A 112 1.04 -5.52 -6.79
N GLY A 113 1.80 -4.48 -6.45
CA GLY A 113 2.39 -4.32 -5.12
C GLY A 113 1.33 -4.19 -4.01
N VAL A 114 0.34 -3.33 -4.21
CA VAL A 114 -0.76 -3.14 -3.25
C VAL A 114 -1.62 -4.39 -3.10
N GLY A 115 -1.92 -5.11 -4.19
CA GLY A 115 -2.69 -6.35 -4.14
C GLY A 115 -2.04 -7.40 -3.24
N VAL A 116 -0.71 -7.49 -3.31
CA VAL A 116 0.08 -8.35 -2.40
C VAL A 116 -0.04 -7.87 -0.96
N LEU A 117 0.13 -6.57 -0.71
CA LEU A 117 0.07 -6.01 0.63
C LEU A 117 -1.32 -6.21 1.28
N VAL A 118 -2.40 -5.91 0.56
CA VAL A 118 -3.78 -6.03 1.07
C VAL A 118 -4.14 -7.46 1.46
N MET A 119 -3.58 -8.46 0.79
CA MET A 119 -3.79 -9.86 1.17
C MET A 119 -2.94 -10.28 2.38
N ILE A 120 -1.64 -9.96 2.37
CA ILE A 120 -0.69 -10.52 3.34
C ILE A 120 -0.71 -9.80 4.68
N ILE A 121 -0.99 -8.51 4.70
CA ILE A 121 -1.04 -7.71 5.93
C ILE A 121 -2.08 -8.24 6.94
N PRO A 122 -3.37 -8.43 6.58
CA PRO A 122 -4.35 -8.98 7.52
C PRO A 122 -4.05 -10.43 7.89
N LEU A 123 -3.43 -11.21 7.00
CA LEU A 123 -3.00 -12.57 7.28
C LEU A 123 -1.88 -12.59 8.34
N TYR A 124 -0.84 -11.80 8.14
CA TYR A 124 0.28 -11.65 9.07
C TYR A 124 -0.18 -11.16 10.44
N GLN A 125 -1.10 -10.19 10.45
CA GLN A 125 -1.71 -9.70 11.69
C GLN A 125 -2.53 -10.78 12.39
N ALA A 126 -3.30 -11.58 11.66
CA ALA A 126 -4.07 -12.68 12.22
C ALA A 126 -3.20 -13.79 12.83
N GLU A 127 -1.98 -13.99 12.32
CA GLU A 127 -1.03 -15.00 12.78
C GLU A 127 -0.22 -14.56 14.02
N ILE A 128 -0.07 -13.26 14.25
CA ILE A 128 0.71 -12.70 15.37
C ILE A 128 -0.18 -12.15 16.50
N ALA A 129 -1.42 -11.78 16.19
CA ALA A 129 -2.33 -11.20 17.16
C ALA A 129 -2.77 -12.19 18.25
N HIS A 130 -2.74 -11.73 19.51
CA HIS A 130 -3.38 -12.47 20.60
C HIS A 130 -4.90 -12.55 20.37
N PRO A 131 -5.56 -13.71 20.61
CA PRO A 131 -6.98 -13.91 20.33
C PRO A 131 -7.91 -12.82 20.90
N ALA A 132 -7.60 -12.33 22.10
CA ALA A 132 -8.38 -11.33 22.82
C ALA A 132 -8.43 -9.93 22.16
N ILE A 133 -7.47 -9.58 21.30
CA ILE A 133 -7.39 -8.24 20.67
C ILE A 133 -7.60 -8.27 19.16
N ARG A 134 -7.70 -9.46 18.55
CA ARG A 134 -7.76 -9.64 17.09
C ARG A 134 -8.84 -8.77 16.41
N GLY A 135 -10.03 -8.65 17.01
CA GLY A 135 -11.10 -7.80 16.50
C GLY A 135 -10.78 -6.30 16.52
N ARG A 136 -10.08 -5.82 17.56
CA ARG A 136 -9.65 -4.41 17.64
C ARG A 136 -8.61 -4.07 16.57
N LEU A 137 -7.76 -5.04 16.22
CA LEU A 137 -6.74 -4.85 15.20
C LEU A 137 -7.35 -4.74 13.79
N THR A 138 -8.36 -5.55 13.47
CA THR A 138 -9.09 -5.42 12.20
C THR A 138 -9.87 -4.09 12.13
N GLY A 139 -10.45 -3.64 13.25
CA GLY A 139 -11.07 -2.31 13.33
C GLY A 139 -10.07 -1.19 13.09
N LEU A 140 -8.86 -1.30 13.65
CA LEU A 140 -7.77 -0.33 13.45
C LEU A 140 -7.40 -0.23 11.96
N GLN A 141 -7.29 -1.35 11.24
CA GLN A 141 -7.00 -1.34 9.80
C GLN A 141 -8.02 -0.52 9.01
N GLN A 142 -9.32 -0.67 9.29
CA GLN A 142 -10.36 0.09 8.60
C GLN A 142 -10.29 1.59 8.91
N VAL A 143 -10.00 1.93 10.17
CA VAL A 143 -9.76 3.33 10.55
C VAL A 143 -8.57 3.90 9.77
N PHE A 144 -7.48 3.14 9.61
CA PHE A 144 -6.32 3.59 8.85
C PHE A 144 -6.59 3.71 7.34
N ILE A 145 -7.46 2.89 6.75
CA ILE A 145 -7.92 3.07 5.36
C ILE A 145 -8.65 4.41 5.23
N GLY A 146 -9.59 4.69 6.14
CA GLY A 146 -10.31 5.96 6.17
C GLY A 146 -9.40 7.16 6.39
N LEU A 147 -8.44 7.06 7.31
CA LEU A 147 -7.42 8.08 7.55
C LEU A 147 -6.55 8.29 6.30
N GLY A 148 -6.12 7.23 5.63
CA GLY A 148 -5.37 7.30 4.37
C GLY A 148 -6.11 8.06 3.29
N ALA A 149 -7.38 7.71 3.05
CA ALA A 149 -8.22 8.40 2.07
C ALA A 149 -8.44 9.88 2.43
N THR A 150 -8.63 10.17 3.72
CA THR A 150 -8.79 11.54 4.24
C THR A 150 -7.51 12.35 4.06
N THR A 151 -6.35 11.80 4.42
CA THR A 151 -5.05 12.45 4.21
C THR A 151 -4.79 12.68 2.72
N ALA A 152 -5.11 11.74 1.84
CA ALA A 152 -5.00 11.93 0.40
C ALA A 152 -5.88 13.08 -0.10
N ALA A 153 -7.11 13.19 0.39
CA ALA A 153 -8.02 14.28 0.04
C ALA A 153 -7.47 15.65 0.50
N TYR A 154 -6.92 15.74 1.71
CA TYR A 154 -6.29 16.97 2.22
C TYR A 154 -4.99 17.31 1.47
N CYS A 155 -4.14 16.32 1.16
CA CYS A 155 -2.95 16.52 0.34
C CYS A 155 -3.32 17.06 -1.04
N ALA A 156 -4.31 16.45 -1.70
CA ALA A 156 -4.76 16.91 -3.01
C ALA A 156 -5.41 18.31 -2.95
N TYR A 157 -6.19 18.61 -1.90
CA TYR A 157 -6.73 19.95 -1.70
C TYR A 157 -5.63 21.00 -1.49
N GLY A 158 -4.61 20.67 -0.69
CA GLY A 158 -3.45 21.52 -0.44
C GLY A 158 -2.67 21.79 -1.73
N THR A 159 -2.47 20.78 -2.58
CA THR A 159 -1.77 20.97 -3.85
C THR A 159 -2.59 21.78 -4.85
N THR A 160 -3.92 21.58 -4.93
CA THR A 160 -4.78 22.42 -5.78
C THR A 160 -4.89 23.86 -5.31
N SER A 161 -4.75 24.12 -4.00
CA SER A 161 -4.89 25.48 -3.43
C SER A 161 -3.59 26.29 -3.45
N HIS A 162 -2.42 25.63 -3.45
CA HIS A 162 -1.12 26.31 -3.41
C HIS A 162 -0.37 26.33 -4.74
N PHE A 163 -0.64 25.39 -5.65
CA PHE A 163 -0.01 25.39 -6.98
C PHE A 163 -0.99 25.91 -8.03
N ALA A 164 -0.49 26.67 -9.00
CA ALA A 164 -1.28 27.13 -10.14
C ALA A 164 -1.80 25.93 -10.96
N SER A 165 -2.98 26.06 -11.57
CA SER A 165 -3.66 25.00 -12.35
C SER A 165 -2.86 24.48 -13.56
N THR A 166 -1.74 25.13 -13.89
CA THR A 166 -0.81 24.73 -14.96
C THR A 166 0.46 24.02 -14.46
N ASP A 167 0.67 23.90 -13.14
CA ASP A 167 1.86 23.21 -12.60
C ASP A 167 1.54 21.72 -12.39
N ASN A 168 2.28 20.85 -13.08
CA ASN A 168 2.15 19.38 -12.99
C ASN A 168 2.38 18.85 -11.56
N LYS A 169 2.99 19.67 -10.68
CA LYS A 169 3.11 19.39 -9.25
C LYS A 169 1.75 19.19 -8.55
N GLN A 170 0.65 19.70 -9.09
CA GLN A 170 -0.68 19.50 -8.52
C GLN A 170 -1.03 18.00 -8.36
N TRP A 171 -0.67 17.19 -9.35
CA TRP A 171 -0.95 15.75 -9.38
C TRP A 171 0.28 14.88 -9.09
N GLN A 172 1.49 15.36 -9.39
CA GLN A 172 2.74 14.63 -9.09
C GLN A 172 3.05 14.60 -7.59
N VAL A 173 2.82 15.70 -6.85
CA VAL A 173 3.13 15.76 -5.41
C VAL A 173 2.28 14.79 -4.60
N PRO A 174 0.95 14.72 -4.77
CA PRO A 174 0.13 13.75 -4.06
C PRO A 174 0.52 12.30 -4.40
N LEU A 175 0.79 11.99 -5.67
CA LEU A 175 1.26 10.67 -6.07
C LEU A 175 2.65 10.34 -5.54
N GLY A 176 3.55 11.32 -5.44
CA GLY A 176 4.88 11.14 -4.87
C GLY A 176 4.85 10.87 -3.37
N ILE A 177 3.95 11.54 -2.64
CA ILE A 177 3.78 11.37 -1.19
C ILE A 177 3.45 9.93 -0.84
N GLN A 178 2.71 9.19 -1.68
CA GLN A 178 2.38 7.78 -1.43
C GLN A 178 3.62 6.87 -1.38
N THR A 179 4.75 7.28 -1.97
CA THR A 179 6.00 6.51 -1.97
C THR A 179 6.70 6.58 -0.59
N ILE A 180 6.47 7.65 0.18
CA ILE A 180 7.05 7.83 1.51
C ILE A 180 6.56 6.78 2.52
N PRO A 181 5.24 6.60 2.77
CA PRO A 181 4.76 5.57 3.68
C PRO A 181 5.11 4.17 3.17
N ALA A 182 5.19 3.94 1.85
CA ALA A 182 5.62 2.66 1.28
C ALA A 182 7.09 2.36 1.58
N GLY A 183 7.97 3.35 1.48
CA GLY A 183 9.37 3.22 1.85
C GLY A 183 9.55 2.97 3.35
N ILE A 184 8.78 3.67 4.20
CA ILE A 184 8.75 3.41 5.65
C ILE A 184 8.29 1.99 5.92
N LEU A 185 7.27 1.52 5.20
CA LEU A 185 6.76 0.16 5.32
C LEU A 185 7.83 -0.88 4.92
N ALA A 186 8.56 -0.64 3.83
CA ALA A 186 9.67 -1.49 3.39
C ALA A 186 10.86 -1.51 4.37
N ALA A 187 11.16 -0.38 5.03
CA ALA A 187 12.24 -0.32 6.01
C ALA A 187 11.85 -1.00 7.33
N MET A 188 10.64 -0.73 7.84
CA MET A 188 10.18 -1.27 9.11
C MET A 188 9.96 -2.79 9.05
N ILE A 189 9.50 -3.38 7.94
CA ILE A 189 9.35 -4.85 7.81
C ILE A 189 10.69 -5.60 7.98
N LEU A 190 11.83 -4.94 7.77
CA LEU A 190 13.14 -5.54 7.99
C LEU A 190 13.50 -5.70 9.48
N LEU A 191 12.83 -4.95 10.35
CA LEU A 191 13.03 -5.03 11.81
C LEU A 191 12.11 -6.06 12.46
N PHE A 192 11.08 -6.53 11.76
CA PHE A 192 10.13 -7.51 12.31
C PHE A 192 10.59 -8.96 12.06
N PRO A 193 10.36 -9.87 13.02
CA PRO A 193 10.51 -11.31 12.82
C PRO A 193 9.45 -11.86 11.88
N GLU A 194 9.66 -13.10 11.44
CA GLU A 194 8.75 -13.80 10.53
C GLU A 194 7.51 -14.32 11.28
N SER A 195 6.43 -14.65 10.55
CA SER A 195 5.22 -15.22 11.15
C SER A 195 5.52 -16.52 11.93
N PRO A 196 5.10 -16.65 13.20
CA PRO A 196 5.29 -17.86 14.01
C PRO A 196 4.73 -19.12 13.34
N ARG A 197 3.58 -18.97 12.66
CA ARG A 197 2.90 -20.09 11.97
C ARG A 197 3.70 -20.59 10.77
N TRP A 198 4.28 -19.67 9.99
CA TRP A 198 5.19 -20.03 8.90
C TRP A 198 6.48 -20.67 9.44
N LEU A 199 6.98 -20.20 10.58
CA LEU A 199 8.16 -20.79 11.23
C LEU A 199 7.88 -22.23 11.71
N GLU A 200 6.68 -22.53 12.22
CA GLU A 200 6.29 -23.91 12.55
C GLU A 200 6.17 -24.81 11.32
N ASP A 201 5.51 -24.35 10.25
CA ASP A 201 5.35 -25.11 9.00
C ASP A 201 6.71 -25.50 8.36
N TYR A 202 7.76 -24.71 8.61
CA TYR A 202 9.13 -24.97 8.13
C TYR A 202 10.04 -25.62 9.20
N GLY A 203 9.47 -26.19 10.26
CA GLY A 203 10.21 -26.95 11.28
C GLY A 203 11.11 -26.11 12.20
N ARG A 204 10.89 -24.79 12.28
CA ARG A 204 11.64 -23.85 13.12
C ARG A 204 10.88 -23.50 14.40
N SER A 205 10.43 -24.53 15.13
CA SER A 205 9.58 -24.40 16.32
C SER A 205 10.21 -23.55 17.43
N GLU A 206 11.54 -23.57 17.57
CA GLU A 206 12.25 -22.77 18.57
C GLU A 206 12.17 -21.25 18.29
N LEU A 207 12.21 -20.86 17.01
CA LEU A 207 12.03 -19.47 16.58
C LEU A 207 10.56 -19.05 16.65
N ALA A 208 9.63 -19.97 16.38
CA ALA A 208 8.19 -19.73 16.53
C ALA A 208 7.84 -19.42 18.00
N LEU A 209 8.34 -20.22 18.95
CA LEU A 209 8.15 -20.01 20.39
C LEU A 209 8.78 -18.69 20.87
N ARG A 210 9.98 -18.34 20.40
CA ARG A 210 10.63 -17.05 20.72
C ARG A 210 9.90 -15.83 20.14
N THR A 211 9.10 -16.01 19.08
CA THR A 211 8.32 -14.92 18.48
C THR A 211 6.96 -14.74 19.19
N LEU A 212 6.47 -15.80 19.86
CA LEU A 212 5.25 -15.79 20.66
C LEU A 212 5.47 -15.36 22.12
N ALA A 213 6.67 -15.59 22.68
CA ALA A 213 7.07 -15.26 24.04
C ALA A 213 7.45 -13.77 24.22
#